data_AF-A0A1F6PZY1-F1
#
_entry.id   AF-A0A1F6PZY1-F1
#
_cell.length_a   1.000
_cell.length_b   1.000
_cell.length_c   1.000
_cell.angle_alpha   90.00
_cell.angle_beta   90.00
_cell.angle_gamma   90.00
#
_symmetry.space_group_name_H-M   'P 1'
#
loop_
_entity.id
_entity.type
_entity.pdbx_description
1 polymer ?
#
loop_
_entity_poly.entity_id
_entity_poly.type
_entity_poly.pdbx_seq_one_letter_code
_entity_poly.pdbx_strand_id
1 'polypeptide(L)' 'MDEFIKNAQILDITNEIIETAIKIRQKAKIKSADAIIAATAFNNKLTLVTRDNKDFHKVKGLSIYNPFEA' A
#
# COMPACT_ATOMS: atom_id res chain seq x y z
N MET A 1 14.19 -15.36 -4.71
CA MET A 1 13.83 -13.98 -5.11
C MET A 1 13.17 -14.02 -6.48
N ASP A 2 13.89 -14.47 -7.51
CA ASP A 2 13.41 -14.45 -8.91
C ASP A 2 12.15 -15.27 -9.14
N GLU A 3 12.03 -16.45 -8.54
CA GLU A 3 10.83 -17.29 -8.67
C GLU A 3 9.60 -16.65 -8.02
N PHE A 4 9.77 -15.94 -6.90
CA PHE A 4 8.68 -15.22 -6.25
C PHE A 4 8.17 -14.07 -7.13
N ILE A 5 9.10 -13.27 -7.65
CA ILE A 5 8.75 -12.11 -8.50
C ILE A 5 8.14 -12.57 -9.84
N LYS A 6 8.61 -13.69 -10.42
CA LYS A 6 8.06 -14.27 -11.66
C LYS A 6 6.58 -14.67 -11.54
N ASN A 7 6.12 -15.03 -10.35
CA ASN A 7 4.74 -15.41 -10.08
C ASN A 7 3.89 -14.23 -9.57
N ALA A 8 4.45 -13.03 -9.48
CA ALA A 8 3.77 -11.83 -9.03
C ALA A 8 3.40 -10.92 -10.21
N GLN A 9 2.27 -10.24 -10.10
CA GLN A 9 1.95 -9.11 -10.97
C GLN A 9 2.72 -7.88 -10.48
N ILE A 10 3.54 -7.29 -11.36
CA ILE A 10 4.26 -6.05 -11.07
C ILE A 10 3.35 -4.87 -11.41
N LEU A 11 3.17 -3.96 -10.45
CA LEU A 11 2.43 -2.71 -10.63
C LEU A 11 3.42 -1.56 -10.65
N ASP A 12 3.46 -0.84 -11.77
CA ASP A 12 4.34 0.32 -11.92
C ASP A 12 3.85 1.50 -11.09
N ILE A 13 4.80 2.31 -10.61
CA ILE A 13 4.50 3.56 -9.92
C ILE A 13 4.19 4.62 -10.98
N THR A 14 2.89 4.88 -11.19
CA THR A 14 2.41 5.91 -12.10
C THR A 14 2.33 7.28 -11.42
N ASN A 15 2.22 8.35 -12.20
CA ASN A 15 1.95 9.70 -11.67
C ASN A 15 0.67 9.74 -10.82
N GLU A 16 -0.35 8.98 -11.18
CA GLU A 16 -1.61 8.90 -10.40
C GLU A 16 -1.39 8.28 -9.01
N ILE A 17 -0.55 7.24 -8.93
CA ILE A 17 -0.14 6.62 -7.67
C ILE A 17 0.68 7.62 -6.84
N ILE A 18 1.61 8.35 -7.46
CA ILE A 18 2.43 9.37 -6.78
C ILE A 18 1.54 10.46 -6.17
N GLU A 19 0.60 11.02 -6.94
CA GLU A 19 -0.34 12.04 -6.47
C GLU A 19 -1.19 11.54 -5.30
N THR A 20 -1.63 10.28 -5.38
CA THR A 20 -2.39 9.64 -4.31
C THR A 20 -1.51 9.43 -3.07
N ALA A 21 -0.27 9.01 -3.25
CA ALA A 21 0.69 8.82 -2.16
C ALA A 21 0.99 10.14 -1.44
N ILE A 22 1.11 11.26 -2.17
CA ILE A 22 1.27 12.59 -1.59
C ILE A 22 0.08 12.94 -0.69
N LYS A 23 -1.15 12.75 -1.20
CA LYS A 23 -2.38 13.01 -0.43
C LYS A 23 -2.49 12.13 0.81
N ILE A 24 -2.16 10.84 0.68
CA ILE A 24 -2.13 9.89 1.81
C ILE A 24 -1.11 10.35 2.85
N ARG A 25 0.11 10.65 2.44
CA ARG A 25 1.20 11.08 3.33
C ARG A 25 0.83 12.35 4.10
N GLN A 26 0.23 13.33 3.44
CA GLN A 26 -0.20 14.58 4.08
C GLN A 26 -1.28 14.34 5.15
N LYS A 27 -2.22 13.42 4.91
CA LYS A 27 -3.34 13.13 5.83
C LYS A 27 -2.96 12.17 6.95
N ALA A 28 -2.30 11.06 6.61
CA ALA A 28 -2.00 9.95 7.52
C ALA A 28 -0.64 10.09 8.21
N LYS A 29 0.24 10.98 7.74
CA LYS A 29 1.59 11.22 8.28
C LYS A 29 2.44 9.93 8.38
N ILE A 30 2.34 9.07 7.37
CA ILE A 30 3.15 7.84 7.24
C ILE A 30 4.41 8.08 6.39
N LYS A 31 5.34 7.12 6.36
CA LYS A 31 6.59 7.22 5.59
C LYS A 31 6.30 7.25 4.08
N SER A 32 7.22 7.82 3.30
CA SER A 32 7.05 7.97 1.84
C SER A 32 6.85 6.63 1.12
N ALA A 33 7.65 5.62 1.46
CA ALA A 33 7.54 4.29 0.85
C ALA A 33 6.18 3.64 1.19
N ASP A 34 5.77 3.70 2.46
CA ASP A 34 4.47 3.18 2.91
C ASP A 34 3.30 3.91 2.24
N ALA A 35 3.41 5.23 2.04
CA ALA A 35 2.41 6.01 1.31
C ALA A 35 2.29 5.58 -0.16
N ILE A 36 3.40 5.23 -0.82
CA ILE A 36 3.38 4.68 -2.18
C ILE A 36 2.70 3.32 -2.20
N ILE A 37 3.06 2.41 -1.28
CA ILE A 37 2.44 1.09 -1.17
C ILE A 37 0.92 1.21 -0.92
N ALA A 38 0.52 2.07 0.01
CA ALA A 38 -0.90 2.33 0.31
C ALA A 38 -1.64 2.92 -0.90
N ALA A 39 -1.04 3.86 -1.61
CA ALA A 39 -1.62 4.46 -2.82
C ALA A 39 -1.79 3.43 -3.94
N THR A 40 -0.80 2.58 -4.17
CA THR A 40 -0.88 1.51 -5.17
C THR A 40 -2.04 0.56 -4.87
N ALA A 41 -2.16 0.10 -3.62
CA ALA A 41 -3.26 -0.76 -3.21
C ALA A 41 -4.62 -0.05 -3.32
N PHE A 42 -4.70 1.20 -2.86
CA PHE A 42 -5.94 1.99 -2.88
C PHE A 42 -6.45 2.23 -4.31
N ASN A 43 -5.60 2.69 -5.23
CA ASN A 43 -6.01 2.99 -6.60
C ASN A 43 -6.42 1.74 -7.38
N ASN A 44 -5.76 0.61 -7.12
CA ASN A 44 -6.07 -0.66 -7.77
C ASN A 44 -7.18 -1.45 -7.03
N LYS A 45 -7.77 -0.89 -5.96
CA LYS A 45 -8.79 -1.54 -5.12
C LYS A 45 -8.35 -2.91 -4.58
N LEU A 46 -7.08 -3.02 -4.22
CA LEU A 46 -6.47 -4.23 -3.68
C LEU A 46 -6.46 -4.21 -2.15
N THR A 47 -6.36 -5.39 -1.55
CA THR A 47 -6.13 -5.53 -0.11
C THR A 47 -4.64 -5.54 0.18
N LEU A 48 -4.18 -4.67 1.06
CA LEU A 48 -2.80 -4.64 1.52
C LEU A 48 -2.56 -5.71 2.58
N VAL A 49 -1.74 -6.70 2.24
CA VAL A 49 -1.30 -7.73 3.18
C VAL A 49 -0.05 -7.25 3.90
N THR A 50 -0.11 -7.08 5.23
CA THR A 50 1.03 -6.59 6.01
C THR A 50 1.00 -7.09 7.46
N ARG A 51 2.20 -7.28 8.03
CA ARG A 51 2.38 -7.51 9.47
C ARG A 51 2.47 -6.21 10.27
N ASP A 52 2.92 -5.13 9.65
CA ASP A 52 3.00 -3.79 10.27
C ASP A 52 1.80 -2.97 9.82
N ASN A 53 0.62 -3.30 10.34
CA ASN A 53 -0.65 -2.68 9.95
C ASN A 53 -0.90 -1.34 10.66
N LYS A 54 -0.22 -1.03 11.76
CA LYS A 54 -0.51 0.14 12.63
C LYS A 54 -0.49 1.47 11.88
N ASP A 55 0.50 1.66 11.01
CA ASP A 55 0.59 2.90 10.23
C ASP A 55 -0.44 2.95 9.09
N PHE A 56 -0.75 1.83 8.46
CA PHE A 56 -1.72 1.76 7.36
C PHE A 56 -3.18 1.98 7.81
N HIS A 57 -3.53 1.68 9.07
CA HIS A 57 -4.86 1.99 9.62
C HIS A 57 -5.20 3.49 9.60
N LYS A 58 -4.20 4.37 9.51
CA LYS A 58 -4.41 5.82 9.36
C LYS A 58 -4.95 6.20 7.98
N VAL A 59 -4.82 5.31 6.99
CA VAL A 59 -5.28 5.52 5.61
C VAL A 59 -6.73 5.08 5.48
N LYS A 60 -7.66 6.05 5.53
CA LYS A 60 -9.10 5.78 5.42
C LYS A 60 -9.44 5.14 4.06
N GLY A 61 -10.23 4.06 4.08
CA GLY A 61 -10.70 3.35 2.89
C GLY A 61 -9.72 2.34 2.30
N LEU A 62 -8.55 2.16 2.91
CA LEU A 62 -7.61 1.11 2.53
C LEU A 62 -8.05 -0.23 3.14
N SER A 63 -8.20 -1.26 2.31
CA SER A 63 -8.43 -2.63 2.78
C SER A 63 -7.10 -3.23 3.28
N ILE A 64 -7.07 -3.74 4.51
CA ILE A 64 -5.88 -4.27 5.16
C ILE A 64 -6.17 -5.66 5.70
N TYR A 65 -5.26 -6.60 5.46
CA TYR A 65 -5.31 -7.95 6.03
C TYR A 65 -3.97 -8.29 6.67
N ASN A 66 -4.00 -8.67 7.96
CA ASN A 66 -2.85 -9.17 8.66
C ASN A 66 -3.02 -10.69 8.91
N PRO A 67 -2.28 -11.56 8.20
CA PRO A 67 -2.44 -13.01 8.32
C PRO A 67 -1.97 -13.59 9.67
N PHE A 68 -1.37 -12.77 10.53
CA PHE A 68 -0.84 -13.19 11.83
C PHE A 68 -1.68 -12.73 13.03
N GLU A 69 -2.75 -11.97 12.80
CA GLU A 69 -3.67 -11.49 13.85
C GLU A 69 -5.01 -12.23 13.84
N ALA A 70 -4.98 -13.52 13.45
CA ALA A 70 -6.16 -14.40 13.42
C ALA A 70 -6.72 -14.71 14.82
#